data_AF-A0A952NZS0-F1
#
_entry.id   AF-A0A952NZS0-F1
#
_cell.length_a   1.000
_cell.length_b   1.000
_cell.length_c   1.000
_cell.angle_alpha   90.00
_cell.angle_beta   90.00
_cell.angle_gamma   90.00
#
_symmetry.space_group_name_H-M   'P 1'
#
loop_
_entity.id
_entity.type
_entity.pdbx_description
1 polymer ?
#
loop_
_entity_poly.entity_id
_entity_poly.type
_entity_poly.pdbx_seq_one_letter_code
_entity_poly.pdbx_strand_id
1 'polypeptide(L)'
;MTNQETTDVVDFEVSRMLVGLSHSLERPLAASKSSLIFEFGPEIETILRGNCQRLGETLKNLVKGAIAYPDYGNVLMVIHTEQLGTDRVLLKFEIRSFHRHGPTFRFYAGLPRAMTQEGLRPSPDVRA
;
A
#
# COMPACT_ATOMS: atom_id res chain seq x y z
N MET A 1 0.35 30.81 -4.21
CA MET A 1 1.50 29.90 -4.43
C MET A 1 0.92 28.51 -4.60
N THR A 2 0.74 28.10 -5.86
CA THR A 2 0.10 26.83 -6.21
C THR A 2 1.23 25.83 -6.42
N ASN A 3 1.58 25.06 -5.39
CA ASN A 3 2.47 23.92 -5.58
C ASN A 3 1.70 22.90 -6.41
N GLN A 4 2.04 22.78 -7.69
CA GLN A 4 1.66 21.63 -8.48
C GLN A 4 2.30 20.40 -7.84
N GLU A 5 1.50 19.55 -7.21
CA GLU A 5 1.92 18.24 -6.76
C GLU A 5 2.32 17.41 -7.99
N THR A 6 3.63 17.29 -8.23
CA THR A 6 4.14 16.32 -9.20
C THR A 6 3.69 14.94 -8.74
N THR A 7 2.76 14.36 -9.49
CA THR A 7 2.18 13.04 -9.22
C THR A 7 3.17 12.01 -9.74
N ASP A 8 4.32 11.88 -9.08
CA ASP A 8 5.43 11.09 -9.62
C ASP A 8 5.15 9.60 -9.49
N VAL A 9 5.05 8.93 -10.64
CA VAL A 9 4.99 7.48 -10.75
C VAL A 9 6.42 6.97 -10.65
N VAL A 10 6.72 6.28 -9.55
CA VAL A 10 8.05 5.77 -9.22
C VAL A 10 7.99 4.28 -8.93
N ASP A 11 9.13 3.62 -9.04
CA ASP A 11 9.29 2.27 -8.51
C ASP A 11 9.45 2.38 -6.98
N PHE A 12 8.73 1.57 -6.22
CA PHE A 12 8.73 1.64 -4.76
C PHE A 12 8.59 0.27 -4.12
N GLU A 13 9.19 0.14 -2.94
CA GLU A 13 9.06 -1.06 -2.12
C GLU A 13 7.81 -1.00 -1.23
N VAL A 14 6.91 -1.97 -1.34
CA VAL A 14 5.66 -2.00 -0.55
C VAL A 14 5.97 -2.04 0.94
N SER A 15 6.93 -2.85 1.36
CA SER A 15 7.38 -2.96 2.76
C SER A 15 7.88 -1.62 3.31
N ARG A 16 8.74 -0.91 2.57
CA ARG A 16 9.24 0.42 2.98
C ARG A 16 8.14 1.46 3.07
N MET A 17 7.20 1.44 2.12
CA MET A 17 6.03 2.32 2.18
C MET A 17 5.23 2.06 3.46
N LEU A 18 5.03 0.80 3.85
CA LEU A 18 4.28 0.43 5.06
C LEU A 18 5.02 0.82 6.35
N VAL A 19 6.35 0.75 6.37
CA VAL A 19 7.16 1.30 7.48
C VAL A 19 6.99 2.82 7.58
N GLY A 20 7.03 3.54 6.46
CA GLY A 20 6.73 4.97 6.45
C GLY A 20 5.30 5.27 6.95
N LEU A 21 4.34 4.44 6.55
CA LEU A 21 2.95 4.52 7.00
C LEU A 21 2.85 4.32 8.51
N SER A 22 3.50 3.30 9.08
CA SER A 22 3.45 3.04 10.53
C SER A 22 4.00 4.20 11.33
N HIS A 23 5.15 4.76 10.93
CA HIS A 23 5.73 5.95 11.56
C HIS A 23 4.78 7.14 11.50
N SER A 24 4.11 7.37 10.37
CA SER A 24 3.15 8.47 10.22
C SER A 24 1.91 8.33 11.12
N LEU A 25 1.61 7.11 11.56
CA LEU A 25 0.43 6.75 12.35
C LEU A 25 0.72 6.60 13.86
N GLU A 26 1.96 6.68 14.31
CA GLU A 26 2.34 6.50 15.73
C GLU A 26 1.52 7.40 16.68
N ARG A 27 1.45 8.70 16.39
CA ARG A 27 0.70 9.66 17.23
C ARG A 27 -0.81 9.36 17.24
N PRO A 28 -1.49 9.21 16.08
CA PRO A 28 -2.90 8.79 16.06
C PRO A 28 -3.18 7.48 16.80
N LEU A 29 -2.32 6.47 16.63
CA LEU A 29 -2.45 5.17 17.28
C LEU A 29 -2.29 5.28 18.80
N ALA A 30 -1.30 6.04 19.27
CA ALA A 30 -1.12 6.32 20.69
C ALA A 30 -2.32 7.07 21.29
N ALA A 31 -2.84 8.09 20.60
CA ALA A 31 -3.98 8.88 21.06
C ALA A 31 -5.27 8.05 21.17
N SER A 32 -5.49 7.13 20.23
CA SER A 32 -6.61 6.19 20.22
C SER A 32 -6.37 4.93 21.07
N LYS A 33 -5.20 4.81 21.72
CA LYS A 33 -4.78 3.63 22.50
C LYS A 33 -4.95 2.33 21.69
N SER A 34 -4.65 2.43 20.40
CA SER A 34 -4.76 1.34 19.44
C SER A 34 -3.40 0.96 18.88
N SER A 35 -3.27 -0.28 18.42
CA SER A 35 -2.05 -0.75 17.73
C SER A 35 -2.36 -1.11 16.28
N LEU A 36 -1.39 -0.93 15.38
CA LEU A 36 -1.50 -1.36 13.99
C LEU A 36 -0.63 -2.60 13.77
N ILE A 37 -1.25 -3.67 13.29
CA ILE A 37 -0.60 -4.94 12.95
C ILE A 37 -0.68 -5.11 11.44
N PHE A 38 0.44 -5.45 10.80
CA PHE A 38 0.49 -5.82 9.39
C PHE A 38 0.55 -7.33 9.26
N GLU A 39 -0.30 -7.87 8.40
CA GLU A 39 -0.29 -9.28 8.00
C GLU A 39 -0.08 -9.36 6.49
N PHE A 40 0.97 -10.08 6.10
CA PHE A 40 1.38 -10.21 4.70
C PHE A 40 1.00 -11.58 4.16
N GLY A 41 0.36 -11.60 2.99
CA GLY A 41 0.22 -12.83 2.22
C GLY A 41 1.60 -13.37 1.78
N PRO A 42 1.70 -14.69 1.51
CA PRO A 42 2.97 -15.34 1.19
C PRO A 42 3.65 -14.85 -0.10
N GLU A 43 2.90 -14.20 -0.99
CA GLU A 43 3.36 -13.78 -2.32
C GLU A 43 3.49 -12.26 -2.47
N ILE A 44 3.69 -11.51 -1.38
CA ILE A 44 3.73 -10.06 -1.52
C ILE A 44 4.93 -9.63 -2.37
N GLU A 45 4.64 -9.03 -3.51
CA GLU A 45 5.66 -8.54 -4.41
C GLU A 45 6.30 -7.29 -3.81
N THR A 46 7.63 -7.26 -3.86
CA THR A 46 8.39 -6.28 -3.10
C THR A 46 8.45 -4.93 -3.80
N ILE A 47 8.53 -4.89 -5.14
CA ILE A 47 8.75 -3.66 -5.90
C ILE A 47 7.67 -3.44 -6.97
N LEU A 48 6.94 -2.34 -6.86
CA LEU A 48 5.86 -1.97 -7.77
C LEU A 48 6.09 -0.58 -8.34
N ARG A 49 5.45 -0.28 -9.47
CA ARG A 49 5.49 1.05 -10.08
C ARG A 49 4.17 1.77 -9.87
N GLY A 50 4.21 2.98 -9.33
CA GLY A 50 3.00 3.74 -9.07
C GLY A 50 3.24 5.02 -8.27
N ASN A 51 2.16 5.68 -7.88
CA ASN A 51 2.23 6.79 -6.95
C ASN A 51 2.18 6.24 -5.50
N CYS A 52 3.36 5.99 -4.95
CA CYS A 52 3.55 5.49 -3.58
C CYS A 52 2.94 6.44 -2.53
N GLN A 53 3.02 7.75 -2.75
CA GLN A 53 2.51 8.74 -1.80
C GLN A 53 0.98 8.70 -1.70
N ARG A 54 0.27 8.70 -2.83
CA ARG A 54 -1.19 8.61 -2.88
C ARG A 54 -1.69 7.29 -2.29
N LEU A 55 -0.98 6.18 -2.55
CA LEU A 55 -1.29 4.90 -1.92
C LEU A 55 -1.14 5.00 -0.39
N GLY A 56 -0.02 5.51 0.09
CA GLY A 56 0.23 5.70 1.52
C GLY A 56 -0.79 6.63 2.19
N GLU A 57 -1.16 7.73 1.55
CA GLU A 57 -2.19 8.66 2.05
C GLU A 57 -3.57 8.01 2.13
N THR A 58 -3.94 7.23 1.11
CA THR A 58 -5.19 6.47 1.10
C THR A 58 -5.23 5.50 2.28
N LEU A 59 -4.19 4.68 2.45
CA LEU A 59 -4.10 3.73 3.56
C LEU A 59 -4.12 4.43 4.92
N LYS A 60 -3.40 5.54 5.07
CA LYS A 60 -3.39 6.37 6.28
C LYS A 60 -4.78 6.85 6.65
N ASN A 61 -5.56 7.30 5.68
CA ASN A 61 -6.92 7.78 5.90
C ASN A 61 -7.86 6.64 6.32
N LEU A 62 -7.72 5.46 5.71
CA LEU A 62 -8.51 4.29 6.09
C LEU A 62 -8.18 3.80 7.51
N VAL A 63 -6.90 3.76 7.89
CA VAL A 63 -6.51 3.40 9.27
C VAL A 63 -7.04 4.44 10.27
N LYS A 64 -6.95 5.73 9.96
CA LYS A 64 -7.56 6.79 10.78
C LYS A 64 -9.08 6.59 10.95
N GLY A 65 -9.78 6.19 9.90
CA GLY A 65 -11.19 5.81 9.98
C GLY A 65 -11.42 4.60 10.88
N ALA A 66 -10.50 3.62 10.88
CA ALA A 66 -10.59 2.43 11.72
C ALA A 66 -10.36 2.71 13.22
N ILE A 67 -9.61 3.76 13.56
CA ILE A 67 -9.34 4.17 14.94
C ILE A 67 -10.14 5.40 15.39
N ALA A 68 -11.09 5.86 14.57
CA ALA A 68 -11.89 7.06 14.88
C ALA A 68 -12.86 6.84 16.05
N TYR A 69 -13.07 5.59 16.44
CA TYR A 69 -13.95 5.23 17.54
C TYR A 69 -13.14 5.09 18.84
N PRO A 70 -13.58 5.73 19.94
CA PRO A 70 -12.84 5.78 21.19
C PRO A 70 -12.97 4.47 21.96
N ASP A 71 -12.22 3.46 21.56
CA ASP A 71 -12.07 2.19 22.26
C ASP A 71 -10.62 1.69 22.12
N TYR A 72 -10.14 0.94 23.12
CA TYR A 72 -8.87 0.25 23.02
C TYR A 72 -9.01 -0.91 22.02
N GLY A 73 -8.04 -1.08 21.13
CA GLY A 73 -8.12 -2.19 20.17
C GLY A 73 -6.92 -2.31 19.23
N ASN A 74 -6.88 -3.43 18.53
CA ASN A 74 -5.95 -3.62 17.44
C ASN A 74 -6.64 -3.29 16.12
N VAL A 75 -5.89 -2.67 15.21
CA VAL A 75 -6.23 -2.58 13.80
C VAL A 75 -5.30 -3.55 13.07
N LEU A 76 -5.89 -4.47 12.30
CA LEU A 76 -5.17 -5.40 11.46
C LEU A 76 -5.28 -4.95 10.01
N MET A 77 -4.15 -4.74 9.36
CA MET A 77 -4.05 -4.53 7.92
C MET A 77 -3.54 -5.82 7.28
N VAL A 78 -4.44 -6.56 6.64
CA VAL A 78 -4.11 -7.73 5.84
C VAL A 78 -3.83 -7.29 4.41
N ILE A 79 -2.71 -7.75 3.86
CA ILE A 79 -2.24 -7.34 2.54
C ILE A 79 -2.01 -8.58 1.69
N HIS A 80 -2.75 -8.68 0.59
CA HIS A 80 -2.59 -9.75 -0.39
C HIS A 80 -2.25 -9.17 -1.76
N THR A 81 -1.49 -9.94 -2.52
CA THR A 81 -1.26 -9.74 -3.95
C THR A 81 -2.05 -10.78 -4.72
N GLU A 82 -2.60 -10.38 -5.85
CA GLU A 82 -3.12 -11.28 -6.87
C GLU A 82 -2.49 -10.88 -8.21
N GLN A 83 -1.96 -11.85 -8.95
CA GLN A 83 -1.37 -11.57 -10.26
C GLN A 83 -2.45 -11.24 -11.29
N LEU A 84 -2.29 -10.14 -12.00
CA LEU A 84 -3.16 -9.72 -13.10
C LEU A 84 -2.38 -9.79 -14.42
N GLY A 85 -2.14 -11.02 -14.89
CA GLY A 85 -1.26 -11.27 -16.03
C GLY A 85 0.23 -11.13 -15.67
N THR A 86 1.08 -10.92 -16.67
CA THR A 86 2.54 -10.93 -16.49
C THR A 86 3.08 -9.65 -15.84
N ASP A 87 2.49 -8.50 -16.16
CA ASP A 87 3.12 -7.20 -15.88
C ASP A 87 2.39 -6.39 -14.81
N ARG A 88 1.30 -6.93 -14.25
CA ARG A 88 0.47 -6.24 -13.27
C ARG A 88 0.13 -7.13 -12.09
N VAL A 89 -0.07 -6.48 -10.95
CA VAL A 89 -0.60 -7.09 -9.74
C VAL A 89 -1.74 -6.25 -9.19
N LEU A 90 -2.66 -6.93 -8.51
CA LEU A 90 -3.67 -6.32 -7.68
C LEU A 90 -3.24 -6.44 -6.22
N LEU A 91 -2.94 -5.31 -5.59
CA LEU A 91 -2.83 -5.25 -4.14
C LEU A 91 -4.23 -5.14 -3.53
N LYS A 92 -4.50 -6.03 -2.59
CA LYS A 92 -5.74 -6.07 -1.80
C LYS A 92 -5.37 -5.74 -0.36
N PHE A 93 -5.92 -4.64 0.14
CA PHE A 93 -5.79 -4.22 1.53
C PHE A 93 -7.11 -4.44 2.24
N GLU A 94 -7.07 -5.13 3.37
CA GLU A 94 -8.20 -5.26 4.28
C GLU A 94 -7.81 -4.73 5.66
N ILE A 95 -8.48 -3.67 6.10
CA ILE A 95 -8.21 -2.99 7.37
C ILE A 95 -9.36 -3.31 8.30
N ARG A 96 -9.10 -4.14 9.29
CA ARG A 96 -10.07 -4.59 10.30
C ARG A 96 -9.81 -3.89 11.61
N SER A 97 -10.84 -3.30 12.18
CA SER A 97 -10.79 -2.80 13.54
C SER A 97 -11.43 -3.78 14.51
N PHE A 98 -10.76 -4.10 15.62
CA PHE A 98 -11.24 -5.08 16.60
C PHE A 98 -11.96 -4.46 17.81
N HIS A 99 -12.47 -3.23 17.69
CA HIS A 99 -13.38 -2.68 18.69
C HIS A 99 -14.83 -3.16 18.48
N ARG A 100 -15.69 -2.98 19.48
CA ARG A 100 -17.09 -3.48 19.50
C ARG A 100 -17.91 -3.05 18.28
N HIS A 101 -17.58 -1.92 17.66
CA HIS A 101 -18.23 -1.37 16.47
C HIS A 101 -17.23 -1.13 15.32
N GLY A 102 -16.21 -1.98 15.24
CA GLY A 102 -15.09 -1.91 14.29
C GLY A 102 -15.52 -1.88 12.83
N PRO A 103 -15.22 -0.82 12.05
CA PRO A 103 -15.39 -0.92 10.60
C PRO A 103 -14.35 -1.87 10.02
N THR A 104 -14.71 -2.48 8.90
CA THR A 104 -13.74 -3.12 7.99
C THR A 104 -13.69 -2.34 6.70
N PHE A 105 -12.51 -1.88 6.31
CA PHE A 105 -12.29 -1.23 5.03
C PHE A 105 -11.59 -2.18 4.07
N ARG A 106 -12.02 -2.19 2.80
CA ARG A 106 -11.37 -2.90 1.71
C ARG A 106 -10.92 -1.90 0.66
N PHE A 107 -9.68 -2.00 0.25
CA PHE A 107 -9.10 -1.15 -0.78
C PHE A 107 -8.27 -1.99 -1.75
N TYR A 108 -8.39 -1.66 -3.03
CA TYR A 108 -7.77 -2.41 -4.12
C TYR A 108 -6.96 -1.46 -4.98
N ALA A 109 -5.68 -1.79 -5.22
CA ALA A 109 -4.80 -1.03 -6.07
C ALA A 109 -4.20 -1.93 -7.15
N GLY A 110 -4.60 -1.72 -8.40
CA GLY A 110 -3.96 -2.35 -9.56
C GLY A 110 -2.70 -1.57 -9.94
N LEU A 111 -1.53 -2.19 -9.83
CA LEU A 111 -0.25 -1.56 -10.10
C LEU A 111 0.58 -2.41 -11.09
N PRO A 112 1.30 -1.78 -12.02
CA PRO A 112 2.35 -2.45 -12.77
C PRO A 112 3.46 -2.96 -11.86
N ARG A 113 4.05 -4.10 -12.22
CA ARG A 113 5.35 -4.51 -11.67
C ARG A 113 6.42 -3.49 -12.11
N ALA A 114 7.41 -3.23 -11.27
CA ALA A 114 8.57 -2.49 -11.71
C ALA A 114 9.29 -3.30 -12.80
N MET A 115 9.64 -2.68 -13.92
CA MET A 115 10.39 -3.37 -14.97
C MET A 115 11.80 -3.64 -14.47
N THR A 116 12.17 -4.91 -14.28
CA THR A 116 13.58 -5.29 -14.20
C THR A 116 14.23 -5.00 -15.55
N GLN A 117 15.46 -4.46 -15.54
CA GLN A 117 16.18 -4.07 -16.76
C GLN A 117 16.36 -5.21 -17.80
N GLU A 118 16.07 -6.46 -17.45
CA GLU A 118 16.15 -7.60 -18.37
C GLU A 118 15.11 -7.60 -19.51
N GLY A 119 14.03 -6.81 -19.41
CA GLY A 119 13.03 -6.66 -20.47
C GLY A 119 13.41 -5.66 -21.57
N LEU A 120 14.53 -4.93 -21.43
CA LEU A 120 14.99 -3.91 -22.37
C LEU A 120 16.10 -4.44 -23.29
N ARG A 121 15.99 -5.67 -23.81
CA ARG A 121 16.83 -6.06 -24.95
C ARG A 121 16.19 -5.48 -26.21
N PRO A 122 16.85 -4.56 -26.94
CA PRO A 122 16.38 -4.23 -28.27
C PRO A 122 16.32 -5.52 -29.08
N SER A 123 15.21 -5.75 -29.77
CA SER A 123 15.14 -6.76 -30.82
C SER A 123 16.37 -6.54 -31.71
N PRO A 124 17.19 -7.56 -32.01
CA PRO A 124 18.27 -7.37 -32.96
C PRO A 124 17.63 -6.88 -34.26
N ASP A 125 18.06 -5.70 -34.70
CA ASP A 125 17.76 -5.14 -36.01
C ASP A 125 17.83 -6.26 -37.03
N VAL A 126 16.67 -6.68 -37.56
CA VAL A 126 16.63 -7.49 -38.77
C VAL A 126 16.96 -6.54 -39.91
N ARG A 127 18.25 -6.29 -40.11
CA ARG A 127 18.76 -5.78 -41.37
C ARG A 127 18.61 -6.90 -42.40
N ALA A 128 17.72 -6.68 -43.36
CA ALA A 128 17.78 -7.31 -44.68
C ALA A 128 18.03 -6.21 -45.70
#